data_AF-A0A1I8ALB6-F1
#
_entry.id   AF-A0A1I8ALB6-F1
#
_cell.length_a   1.000
_cell.length_b   1.000
_cell.length_c   1.000
_cell.angle_alpha   90.00
_cell.angle_beta   90.00
_cell.angle_gamma   90.00
#
_symmetry.space_group_name_H-M   'P 1'
#
loop_
_entity.id
_entity.type
_entity.pdbx_description
1 polymer ?
#
loop_
_entity_poly.entity_id
_entity_poly.type
_entity_poly.pdbx_seq_one_letter_code
_entity_poly.pdbx_strand_id
1 'polypeptide(L)'
;ATLGGELVGAVITVPAYFDDAQRQATKDAARLAGLNVLRLLNEPTAAAVAYGLDQNAEGVVAIYDLGGGTFDISILRLTGGVFEVMATGGDSALGGDDFDHAVAGWIIEQAGLSADLDPGTQRQLLQAACAAKEALTNSDVVSVSHGAWQGELTRAGFDALIEPMVARSLKACRRAVRDSGIELDEVEAVVMVGGSTRVPRVREAVGALFGRTPLTEIDPDQVVAIGAAIQADTLAGNKRDGGELLLLDVIPLSLGLETMGGLMEKGERELISDCRSLARFELRGIPAMVAGAAKIRVTFQVDADGLLSVSARELGSGVESSIQVKPSYGLTDGEITRMLKDSFEHAGYDKVARQLREHQVDAERLL
;
A
#
# COMPACT_ATOMS: atom_id res chain seq x y z
N ALA A 1 -9.81 25.75 -1.97
CA ALA A 1 -9.16 24.61 -2.63
C ALA A 1 -8.14 25.15 -3.63
N THR A 2 -6.94 24.56 -3.71
CA THR A 2 -5.82 25.03 -4.55
C THR A 2 -6.17 25.13 -6.05
N LEU A 3 -7.13 24.33 -6.53
CA LEU A 3 -7.52 24.22 -7.94
C LEU A 3 -8.75 25.07 -8.33
N GLY A 4 -9.37 25.80 -7.40
CA GLY A 4 -10.46 26.75 -7.69
C GLY A 4 -11.80 26.17 -8.19
N GLY A 5 -11.89 24.85 -8.45
CA GLY A 5 -13.10 24.15 -8.89
C GLY A 5 -13.69 23.21 -7.84
N GLU A 6 -14.86 22.63 -8.17
CA GLU A 6 -15.50 21.58 -7.38
C GLU A 6 -14.76 20.25 -7.59
N LEU A 7 -14.54 19.51 -6.49
CA LEU A 7 -13.88 18.21 -6.55
C LEU A 7 -14.89 17.14 -6.98
N VAL A 8 -14.77 16.67 -8.24
CA VAL A 8 -15.70 15.69 -8.83
C VAL A 8 -15.45 14.27 -8.30
N GLY A 9 -14.21 13.96 -7.94
CA GLY A 9 -13.85 12.67 -7.36
C GLY A 9 -12.35 12.52 -7.13
N ALA A 10 -11.96 11.40 -6.53
CA ALA A 10 -10.59 11.07 -6.19
C ALA A 10 -10.28 9.61 -6.49
N VAL A 11 -9.04 9.34 -6.89
CA VAL A 11 -8.44 8.00 -6.81
C VAL A 11 -7.72 7.90 -5.48
N ILE A 12 -7.96 6.82 -4.75
CA ILE A 12 -7.38 6.60 -3.42
C ILE A 12 -6.51 5.36 -3.48
N THR A 13 -5.29 5.47 -2.96
CA THR A 13 -4.36 4.33 -2.95
C THR A 13 -4.61 3.44 -1.73
N VAL A 14 -4.36 2.14 -1.89
CA VAL A 14 -4.42 1.15 -0.82
C VAL A 14 -3.24 0.19 -0.93
N PRO A 15 -2.74 -0.36 0.19
CA PRO A 15 -1.71 -1.40 0.14
C PRO A 15 -2.18 -2.60 -0.69
N ALA A 16 -1.29 -3.21 -1.48
CA ALA A 16 -1.67 -4.30 -2.39
C ALA A 16 -2.27 -5.52 -1.67
N TYR A 17 -1.82 -5.80 -0.44
CA TYR A 17 -2.31 -6.91 0.37
C TYR A 17 -3.66 -6.65 1.06
N PHE A 18 -4.27 -5.46 0.89
CA PHE A 18 -5.56 -5.17 1.50
C PHE A 18 -6.64 -6.16 1.03
N ASP A 19 -7.35 -6.73 2.00
CA ASP A 19 -8.53 -7.56 1.74
C ASP A 19 -9.76 -6.71 1.38
N ASP A 20 -10.85 -7.37 0.93
CA ASP A 20 -12.12 -6.72 0.60
C ASP A 20 -12.65 -5.83 1.75
N ALA A 21 -12.38 -6.19 3.01
CA ALA A 21 -12.85 -5.44 4.16
C ALA A 21 -12.13 -4.13 4.35
N GLN A 22 -10.82 -4.17 4.24
CA GLN A 22 -9.98 -3.00 4.34
C GLN A 22 -10.23 -2.07 3.14
N ARG A 23 -10.41 -2.62 1.93
CA ARG A 23 -10.79 -1.85 0.74
C ARG A 23 -12.15 -1.16 0.90
N GLN A 24 -13.15 -1.89 1.37
CA GLN A 24 -14.48 -1.33 1.60
C GLN A 24 -14.43 -0.26 2.70
N ALA A 25 -13.71 -0.50 3.80
CA ALA A 25 -13.53 0.47 4.87
C ALA A 25 -12.86 1.76 4.37
N THR A 26 -11.85 1.67 3.49
CA THR A 26 -11.23 2.84 2.85
C THR A 26 -12.23 3.63 2.00
N LYS A 27 -13.04 2.93 1.19
CA LYS A 27 -14.12 3.56 0.40
C LYS A 27 -15.16 4.24 1.30
N ASP A 28 -15.54 3.58 2.38
CA ASP A 28 -16.51 4.13 3.32
C ASP A 28 -15.94 5.37 4.01
N ALA A 29 -14.68 5.33 4.48
CA ALA A 29 -14.00 6.47 5.07
C ALA A 29 -13.92 7.67 4.10
N ALA A 30 -13.64 7.43 2.83
CA ALA A 30 -13.65 8.46 1.81
C ALA A 30 -15.06 9.06 1.60
N ARG A 31 -16.09 8.21 1.58
CA ARG A 31 -17.49 8.65 1.53
C ARG A 31 -17.85 9.48 2.76
N LEU A 32 -17.41 9.08 3.96
CA LEU A 32 -17.56 9.84 5.21
C LEU A 32 -16.92 11.24 5.13
N ALA A 33 -15.81 11.36 4.39
CA ALA A 33 -15.13 12.61 4.13
C ALA A 33 -15.77 13.44 2.99
N GLY A 34 -16.87 12.99 2.40
CA GLY A 34 -17.52 13.65 1.26
C GLY A 34 -16.78 13.50 -0.06
N LEU A 35 -15.86 12.53 -0.17
CA LEU A 35 -15.10 12.26 -1.39
C LEU A 35 -15.81 11.19 -2.23
N ASN A 36 -16.05 11.51 -3.50
CA ASN A 36 -16.48 10.53 -4.48
C ASN A 36 -15.28 9.70 -4.96
N VAL A 37 -15.21 8.43 -4.55
CA VAL A 37 -14.10 7.54 -4.94
C VAL A 37 -14.33 7.04 -6.36
N LEU A 38 -13.49 7.50 -7.30
CA LEU A 38 -13.52 7.06 -8.69
C LEU A 38 -12.91 5.67 -8.86
N ARG A 39 -11.85 5.39 -8.08
CA ARG A 39 -11.14 4.11 -8.08
C ARG A 39 -10.29 3.95 -6.81
N LEU A 40 -10.20 2.73 -6.31
CA LEU A 40 -9.12 2.30 -5.43
C LEU A 40 -7.95 1.76 -6.27
N LEU A 41 -6.75 2.23 -6.01
CA LEU A 41 -5.55 1.83 -6.75
C LEU A 41 -4.55 1.19 -5.79
N ASN A 42 -3.99 0.04 -6.14
CA ASN A 42 -2.92 -0.52 -5.32
C ASN A 42 -1.70 0.40 -5.36
N GLU A 43 -1.11 0.68 -4.19
CA GLU A 43 0.10 1.50 -4.05
C GLU A 43 1.25 1.06 -4.97
N PRO A 44 1.63 -0.23 -5.06
CA PRO A 44 2.70 -0.63 -5.98
C PRO A 44 2.32 -0.41 -7.44
N THR A 45 1.05 -0.59 -7.79
CA THR A 45 0.54 -0.30 -9.13
C THR A 45 0.59 1.19 -9.44
N ALA A 46 0.23 2.05 -8.47
CA ALA A 46 0.37 3.49 -8.59
C ALA A 46 1.83 3.89 -8.82
N ALA A 47 2.76 3.30 -8.05
CA ALA A 47 4.18 3.56 -8.21
C ALA A 47 4.69 3.17 -9.61
N ALA A 48 4.25 2.03 -10.16
CA ALA A 48 4.61 1.62 -11.52
C ALA A 48 4.07 2.58 -12.59
N VAL A 49 2.82 3.01 -12.46
CA VAL A 49 2.17 3.99 -13.37
C VAL A 49 2.90 5.33 -13.35
N ALA A 50 3.40 5.78 -12.19
CA ALA A 50 4.11 7.05 -12.08
C ALA A 50 5.35 7.13 -13.00
N TYR A 51 6.05 6.00 -13.19
CA TYR A 51 7.23 5.91 -14.04
C TYR A 51 6.91 5.68 -15.54
N GLY A 52 5.63 5.67 -15.93
CA GLY A 52 5.24 5.44 -17.31
C GLY A 52 5.53 4.01 -17.79
N LEU A 53 5.70 3.07 -16.85
CA LEU A 53 6.01 1.67 -17.17
C LEU A 53 4.83 0.97 -17.86
N ASP A 54 3.66 1.59 -17.85
CA ASP A 54 2.46 1.18 -18.61
C ASP A 54 2.59 1.39 -20.14
N GLN A 55 3.50 2.25 -20.60
CA GLN A 55 3.60 2.65 -22.02
C GLN A 55 4.51 1.75 -22.86
N ASN A 56 5.44 1.03 -22.22
CA ASN A 56 6.34 0.09 -22.89
C ASN A 56 5.81 -1.33 -22.66
N ALA A 57 5.23 -1.89 -23.73
CA ALA A 57 4.55 -3.17 -23.74
C ALA A 57 5.33 -4.30 -23.07
N GLU A 58 4.74 -4.84 -22.00
CA GLU A 58 5.07 -6.11 -21.33
C GLU A 58 6.38 -6.12 -20.53
N GLY A 59 6.36 -6.75 -19.35
CA GLY A 59 7.54 -6.92 -18.52
C GLY A 59 7.22 -7.19 -17.05
N VAL A 60 8.25 -7.48 -16.26
CA VAL A 60 8.14 -7.66 -14.81
C VAL A 60 8.78 -6.49 -14.09
N VAL A 61 8.09 -5.93 -13.10
CA VAL A 61 8.56 -4.80 -12.30
C VAL A 61 8.56 -5.19 -10.82
N ALA A 62 9.63 -4.89 -10.10
CA ALA A 62 9.68 -4.97 -8.65
C ALA A 62 9.46 -3.60 -8.04
N ILE A 63 8.50 -3.47 -7.13
CA ILE A 63 8.29 -2.27 -6.32
C ILE A 63 8.88 -2.51 -4.94
N TYR A 64 10.00 -1.84 -4.66
CA TYR A 64 10.69 -1.90 -3.37
C TYR A 64 10.27 -0.69 -2.53
N ASP A 65 9.41 -0.89 -1.54
CA ASP A 65 8.92 0.14 -0.64
C ASP A 65 9.58 0.01 0.73
N LEU A 66 10.42 0.99 1.10
CA LEU A 66 11.04 1.05 2.41
C LEU A 66 10.70 2.39 3.08
N GLY A 67 9.71 2.34 3.95
CA GLY A 67 9.22 3.47 4.71
C GLY A 67 9.96 3.71 6.02
N GLY A 68 9.27 4.37 6.96
CA GLY A 68 9.78 4.61 8.32
C GLY A 68 9.72 3.37 9.21
N GLY A 69 8.64 2.60 9.16
CA GLY A 69 8.45 1.43 10.04
C GLY A 69 8.28 0.08 9.34
N THR A 70 8.00 0.10 8.04
CA THR A 70 7.69 -1.11 7.26
C THR A 70 8.48 -1.18 5.97
N PHE A 71 8.70 -2.42 5.54
CA PHE A 71 9.29 -2.76 4.27
C PHE A 71 8.32 -3.67 3.51
N ASP A 72 8.01 -3.31 2.27
CA ASP A 72 7.15 -4.08 1.39
C ASP A 72 7.83 -4.25 0.02
N ILE A 73 7.63 -5.42 -0.59
CA ILE A 73 8.11 -5.76 -1.93
C ILE A 73 6.97 -6.38 -2.73
N SER A 74 6.67 -5.81 -3.89
CA SER A 74 5.66 -6.35 -4.80
C SER A 74 6.28 -6.64 -6.16
N ILE A 75 6.06 -7.84 -6.68
CA ILE A 75 6.44 -8.23 -8.03
C ILE A 75 5.20 -8.11 -8.90
N LEU A 76 5.26 -7.23 -9.88
CA LEU A 76 4.18 -6.93 -10.81
C LEU A 76 4.54 -7.43 -12.20
N ARG A 77 3.57 -8.02 -12.90
CA ARG A 77 3.67 -8.31 -14.32
C ARG A 77 2.75 -7.38 -15.08
N LEU A 78 3.30 -6.66 -16.06
CA LEU A 78 2.51 -5.91 -17.01
C LEU A 78 2.24 -6.79 -18.23
N THR A 79 0.98 -6.99 -18.58
CA THR A 79 0.59 -7.65 -19.84
C THR A 79 -0.57 -6.90 -20.47
N GLY A 80 -0.41 -6.38 -21.68
CA GLY A 80 -1.48 -5.69 -22.40
C GLY A 80 -2.13 -4.52 -21.64
N GLY A 81 -1.36 -3.78 -20.85
CA GLY A 81 -1.85 -2.64 -20.03
C GLY A 81 -2.45 -3.03 -18.67
N VAL A 82 -2.47 -4.32 -18.34
CA VAL A 82 -2.97 -4.86 -17.06
C VAL A 82 -1.79 -5.13 -16.13
N PHE A 83 -1.85 -4.60 -14.90
CA PHE A 83 -0.89 -4.89 -13.84
C PHE A 83 -1.39 -6.07 -13.00
N GLU A 84 -0.67 -7.17 -13.06
CA GLU A 84 -0.91 -8.34 -12.22
C GLU A 84 0.09 -8.35 -11.07
N VAL A 85 -0.39 -8.30 -9.82
CA VAL A 85 0.45 -8.55 -8.64
C VAL A 85 0.75 -10.05 -8.57
N MET A 86 1.96 -10.45 -8.95
CA MET A 86 2.38 -11.85 -8.95
C MET A 86 2.69 -12.37 -7.55
N ALA A 87 3.36 -11.54 -6.75
CA ALA A 87 3.70 -11.85 -5.37
C ALA A 87 3.90 -10.56 -4.58
N THR A 88 3.58 -10.62 -3.29
CA THR A 88 3.88 -9.58 -2.32
C THR A 88 4.59 -10.20 -1.13
N GLY A 89 5.52 -9.47 -0.55
CA GLY A 89 6.25 -9.84 0.65
C GLY A 89 6.69 -8.59 1.38
N GLY A 90 7.32 -8.77 2.54
CA GLY A 90 7.72 -7.62 3.33
C GLY A 90 8.13 -8.02 4.75
N ASP A 91 8.36 -7.00 5.55
CA ASP A 91 8.70 -7.06 6.96
C ASP A 91 8.09 -5.84 7.66
N SER A 92 7.05 -6.07 8.47
CA SER A 92 6.30 -5.01 9.16
C SER A 92 7.04 -4.42 10.37
N ALA A 93 8.22 -4.96 10.70
CA ALA A 93 9.10 -4.49 11.77
C ALA A 93 10.49 -4.19 11.19
N LEU A 94 10.50 -3.49 10.06
CA LEU A 94 11.70 -3.09 9.35
C LEU A 94 11.46 -1.77 8.61
N GLY A 95 12.19 -0.71 8.98
CA GLY A 95 12.14 0.56 8.26
C GLY A 95 13.26 1.52 8.66
N GLY A 96 13.08 2.78 8.30
CA GLY A 96 14.00 3.87 8.65
C GLY A 96 14.16 4.11 10.15
N ASP A 97 13.16 3.75 10.97
CA ASP A 97 13.21 3.83 12.42
C ASP A 97 14.25 2.84 12.98
N ASP A 98 14.39 1.64 12.41
CA ASP A 98 15.44 0.70 12.81
C ASP A 98 16.84 1.23 12.51
N PHE A 99 16.99 2.00 11.42
CA PHE A 99 18.25 2.68 11.11
C PHE A 99 18.56 3.75 12.15
N ASP A 100 17.54 4.51 12.58
CA ASP A 100 17.69 5.52 13.63
C ASP A 100 18.07 4.89 14.97
N HIS A 101 17.48 3.74 15.31
CA HIS A 101 17.84 3.00 16.52
C HIS A 101 19.28 2.47 16.46
N ALA A 102 19.76 2.03 15.29
CA ALA A 102 21.14 1.58 15.13
C ALA A 102 22.15 2.73 15.33
N VAL A 103 21.86 3.89 14.75
CA VAL A 103 22.66 5.10 14.94
C VAL A 103 22.60 5.59 16.39
N ALA A 104 21.42 5.57 17.02
CA ALA A 104 21.25 5.90 18.43
C ALA A 104 22.06 4.96 19.35
N GLY A 105 22.05 3.65 19.08
CA GLY A 105 22.86 2.66 19.78
C GLY A 105 24.36 2.93 19.66
N TRP A 106 24.82 3.29 18.46
CA TRP A 106 26.20 3.71 18.22
C TRP A 106 26.56 4.97 19.01
N ILE A 107 25.70 5.99 19.05
CA ILE A 107 25.92 7.21 19.86
C ILE A 107 26.02 6.86 21.35
N ILE A 108 25.13 6.01 21.88
CA ILE A 108 25.15 5.57 23.29
C ILE A 108 26.50 4.94 23.63
N GLU A 109 26.98 4.03 22.77
CA GLU A 109 28.26 3.36 22.96
C GLU A 109 29.44 4.35 22.92
N GLN A 110 29.48 5.24 21.93
CA GLN A 110 30.57 6.22 21.78
C GLN A 110 30.58 7.28 22.88
N ALA A 111 29.41 7.66 23.39
CA ALA A 111 29.26 8.61 24.48
C ALA A 111 29.43 7.98 25.87
N GLY A 112 29.53 6.65 25.96
CA GLY A 112 29.59 5.92 27.23
C GLY A 112 28.33 6.10 28.09
N LEU A 113 27.17 6.27 27.44
CA LEU A 113 25.88 6.48 28.11
C LEU A 113 25.27 5.15 28.55
N SER A 114 24.38 5.21 29.54
CA SER A 114 23.50 4.08 29.85
C SER A 114 22.45 3.92 28.73
N ALA A 115 22.12 2.68 28.39
CA ALA A 115 20.98 2.40 27.50
C ALA A 115 19.62 2.69 28.15
N ASP A 116 19.58 2.80 29.48
CA ASP A 116 18.40 3.18 30.26
C ASP A 116 18.30 4.71 30.35
N LEU A 117 17.84 5.32 29.26
CA LEU A 117 17.60 6.75 29.13
C LEU A 117 16.14 7.08 29.48
N ASP A 118 15.89 8.25 30.05
CA ASP A 118 14.52 8.73 30.22
C ASP A 118 13.86 8.99 28.85
N PRO A 119 12.51 8.93 28.75
CA PRO A 119 11.81 9.06 27.47
C PRO A 119 12.11 10.37 26.71
N GLY A 120 12.39 11.47 27.42
CA GLY A 120 12.72 12.75 26.80
C GLY A 120 14.09 12.71 26.13
N THR A 121 15.10 12.22 26.85
CA THR A 121 16.45 12.05 26.34
C THR A 121 16.50 11.04 25.19
N GLN A 122 15.77 9.92 25.30
CA GLN A 122 15.65 8.93 24.22
C GLN A 122 15.07 9.54 22.94
N ARG A 123 14.03 10.38 23.05
CA ARG A 123 13.44 11.06 21.89
C ARG A 123 14.42 12.04 21.24
N GLN A 124 15.16 12.81 22.03
CA GLN A 124 16.19 13.74 21.51
C GLN A 124 17.31 12.98 20.79
N LEU A 125 17.71 11.84 21.33
CA LEU A 125 18.72 10.98 20.71
C LEU A 125 18.24 10.44 19.36
N LEU A 126 17.01 9.92 19.27
CA LEU A 126 16.44 9.44 18.01
C LEU A 126 16.29 10.56 16.97
N GLN A 127 15.97 11.79 17.39
CA GLN A 127 15.95 12.94 16.48
C GLN A 127 17.33 13.27 15.92
N ALA A 128 18.37 13.24 16.77
CA ALA A 128 19.75 13.45 16.33
C ALA A 128 20.22 12.32 15.38
N ALA A 129 19.85 11.08 15.68
CA ALA A 129 20.14 9.91 14.85
C ALA A 129 19.47 10.02 13.46
N CYS A 130 18.19 10.38 13.42
CA CYS A 130 17.44 10.57 12.19
C CYS A 130 18.04 11.70 11.33
N ALA A 131 18.35 12.85 11.93
CA ALA A 131 19.00 13.95 11.24
C ALA A 131 20.38 13.55 10.67
N ALA A 132 21.16 12.77 11.43
CA ALA A 132 22.46 12.27 10.97
C ALA A 132 22.31 11.32 9.78
N LYS A 133 21.39 10.34 9.86
CA LYS A 133 21.03 9.42 8.78
C LYS A 133 20.64 10.16 7.50
N GLU A 134 19.73 11.12 7.62
CA GLU A 134 19.25 11.91 6.47
C GLU A 134 20.38 12.73 5.85
N ALA A 135 21.21 13.40 6.66
CA ALA A 135 22.33 14.19 6.18
C ALA A 135 23.41 13.32 5.49
N LEU A 136 23.63 12.09 5.97
CA LEU A 136 24.52 11.10 5.36
C LEU A 136 24.03 10.58 4.01
N THR A 137 22.81 10.89 3.59
CA THR A 137 22.38 10.63 2.20
C THR A 137 23.25 11.42 1.22
N ASN A 138 23.53 12.69 1.55
CA ASN A 138 24.24 13.62 0.65
C ASN A 138 25.68 13.93 1.09
N SER A 139 26.09 13.47 2.28
CA SER A 139 27.40 13.77 2.87
C SER A 139 28.13 12.49 3.26
N ASP A 140 29.45 12.47 3.12
CA ASP A 140 30.25 11.30 3.52
C ASP A 140 30.55 11.25 5.01
N VAL A 141 30.43 12.38 5.71
CA VAL A 141 30.64 12.53 7.15
C VAL A 141 29.65 13.55 7.68
N VAL A 142 29.08 13.29 8.86
CA VAL A 142 28.19 14.20 9.57
C VAL A 142 28.61 14.29 11.04
N SER A 143 28.71 15.50 11.57
CA SER A 143 28.91 15.73 12.99
C SER A 143 27.60 15.52 13.74
N VAL A 144 27.64 14.71 14.80
CA VAL A 144 26.51 14.37 15.65
C VAL A 144 26.80 14.84 17.07
N SER A 145 25.82 15.48 17.71
CA SER A 145 25.93 15.96 19.09
C SER A 145 24.76 15.48 19.92
N HIS A 146 25.04 15.03 21.14
CA HIS A 146 24.02 14.68 22.13
C HIS A 146 24.50 15.07 23.53
N GLY A 147 23.79 16.00 24.17
CA GLY A 147 24.23 16.59 25.45
C GLY A 147 25.60 17.26 25.32
N ALA A 148 26.57 16.82 26.13
CA ALA A 148 27.95 17.29 26.07
C ALA A 148 28.84 16.50 25.09
N TRP A 149 28.34 15.40 24.53
CA TRP A 149 29.09 14.56 23.61
C TRP A 149 28.99 15.08 22.18
N GLN A 150 30.10 14.99 21.45
CA GLN A 150 30.20 15.26 20.01
C GLN A 150 31.01 14.14 19.36
N GLY A 151 30.57 13.69 18.19
CA GLY A 151 31.28 12.71 17.38
C GLY A 151 31.00 12.92 15.90
N GLU A 152 31.73 12.17 15.06
CA GLU A 152 31.54 12.19 13.62
C GLU A 152 31.13 10.80 13.16
N LEU A 153 29.98 10.72 12.48
CA LEU A 153 29.53 9.49 11.83
C LEU A 153 29.88 9.58 10.34
N THR A 154 30.60 8.58 9.85
CA THR A 154 30.91 8.46 8.41
C THR A 154 29.82 7.64 7.72
N ARG A 155 29.63 7.84 6.41
CA ARG A 155 28.71 7.06 5.58
C ARG A 155 29.04 5.57 5.66
N ALA A 156 30.32 5.22 5.54
CA ALA A 156 30.78 3.84 5.69
C ALA A 156 30.48 3.24 7.08
N GLY A 157 30.59 4.05 8.13
CA GLY A 157 30.19 3.64 9.48
C GLY A 157 28.70 3.39 9.59
N PHE A 158 27.88 4.28 9.03
CA PHE A 158 26.43 4.11 8.96
C PHE A 158 26.02 2.88 8.15
N ASP A 159 26.62 2.67 6.98
CA ASP A 159 26.36 1.50 6.12
C ASP A 159 26.60 0.20 6.87
N ALA A 160 27.68 0.12 7.67
CA ALA A 160 27.96 -1.03 8.52
C ALA A 160 26.91 -1.26 9.62
N LEU A 161 26.36 -0.19 10.19
CA LEU A 161 25.32 -0.28 11.22
C LEU A 161 23.99 -0.84 10.67
N ILE A 162 23.64 -0.49 9.42
CA ILE A 162 22.35 -0.86 8.82
C ILE A 162 22.41 -2.14 7.98
N GLU A 163 23.60 -2.69 7.71
CA GLU A 163 23.79 -3.89 6.88
C GLU A 163 22.88 -5.07 7.28
N PRO A 164 22.65 -5.38 8.57
CA PRO A 164 21.74 -6.46 8.96
C PRO A 164 20.29 -6.22 8.52
N MET A 165 19.84 -4.97 8.56
CA MET A 165 18.49 -4.57 8.16
C MET A 165 18.33 -4.59 6.64
N VAL A 166 19.33 -4.12 5.90
CA VAL A 166 19.38 -4.23 4.42
C VAL A 166 19.40 -5.70 4.00
N ALA A 167 20.17 -6.55 4.68
CA ALA A 167 20.17 -7.99 4.38
C ALA A 167 18.79 -8.65 4.62
N ARG A 168 18.04 -8.21 5.64
CA ARG A 168 16.65 -8.65 5.88
C ARG A 168 15.72 -8.26 4.73
N SER A 169 15.77 -7.01 4.25
CA SER A 169 14.91 -6.57 3.14
C SER A 169 15.23 -7.33 1.84
N LEU A 170 16.52 -7.56 1.53
CA LEU A 170 16.92 -8.35 0.36
C LEU A 170 16.50 -9.82 0.45
N LYS A 171 16.44 -10.38 1.67
CA LYS A 171 15.91 -11.73 1.89
C LYS A 171 14.42 -11.81 1.57
N ALA A 172 13.65 -10.80 1.96
CA ALA A 172 12.24 -10.69 1.60
C ALA A 172 12.06 -10.50 0.08
N CYS A 173 12.92 -9.72 -0.58
CA CYS A 173 12.92 -9.60 -2.06
C CYS A 173 13.12 -10.96 -2.76
N ARG A 174 14.15 -11.71 -2.37
CA ARG A 174 14.40 -13.06 -2.93
C ARG A 174 13.23 -14.00 -2.71
N ARG A 175 12.56 -13.88 -1.55
CA ARG A 175 11.36 -14.65 -1.26
C ARG A 175 10.21 -14.26 -2.19
N ALA A 176 9.92 -12.98 -2.37
CA ALA A 176 8.84 -12.52 -3.24
C ALA A 176 9.06 -12.95 -4.70
N VAL A 177 10.28 -12.84 -5.21
CA VAL A 177 10.65 -13.28 -6.57
C VAL A 177 10.43 -14.79 -6.75
N ARG A 178 10.89 -15.60 -5.78
CA ARG A 178 10.65 -17.04 -5.79
C ARG A 178 9.16 -17.37 -5.72
N ASP A 179 8.42 -16.68 -4.84
CA ASP A 179 6.99 -16.91 -4.65
C ASP A 179 6.18 -16.48 -5.90
N SER A 180 6.69 -15.54 -6.72
CA SER A 180 6.14 -15.23 -8.06
C SER A 180 6.49 -16.24 -9.15
N GLY A 181 7.37 -17.21 -8.89
CA GLY A 181 7.74 -18.26 -9.85
C GLY A 181 8.65 -17.79 -10.99
N ILE A 182 9.42 -16.73 -10.79
CA ILE A 182 10.39 -16.19 -11.76
C ILE A 182 11.79 -16.13 -11.14
N GLU A 183 12.79 -15.89 -11.98
CA GLU A 183 14.17 -15.61 -11.58
C GLU A 183 14.45 -14.09 -11.45
N LEU A 184 15.53 -13.74 -10.74
CA LEU A 184 15.88 -12.33 -10.46
C LEU A 184 16.21 -11.51 -11.71
N ASP A 185 16.75 -12.14 -12.75
CA ASP A 185 17.14 -11.50 -14.01
C ASP A 185 15.92 -11.18 -14.91
N GLU A 186 14.78 -11.84 -14.68
CA GLU A 186 13.50 -11.57 -15.37
C GLU A 186 12.86 -10.24 -14.93
N VAL A 187 13.26 -9.67 -13.79
CA VAL A 187 12.67 -8.42 -13.25
C VAL A 187 13.18 -7.19 -14.01
N GLU A 188 12.53 -6.79 -15.09
CA GLU A 188 12.96 -5.71 -16.00
C GLU A 188 13.24 -4.35 -15.35
N ALA A 189 12.45 -3.93 -14.36
CA ALA A 189 12.63 -2.67 -13.67
C ALA A 189 12.44 -2.81 -12.15
N VAL A 190 13.15 -1.99 -11.39
CA VAL A 190 12.99 -1.89 -9.93
C VAL A 190 12.64 -0.46 -9.57
N VAL A 191 11.47 -0.23 -9.00
CA VAL A 191 11.00 1.09 -8.56
C VAL A 191 11.22 1.22 -7.06
N MET A 192 11.86 2.32 -6.64
CA MET A 192 12.11 2.60 -5.22
C MET A 192 11.03 3.53 -4.66
N VAL A 193 10.37 3.11 -3.58
CA VAL A 193 9.30 3.86 -2.90
C VAL A 193 9.66 4.02 -1.42
N GLY A 194 9.26 5.13 -0.80
CA GLY A 194 9.50 5.41 0.61
C GLY A 194 10.84 6.07 0.92
N GLY A 195 10.84 7.02 1.86
CA GLY A 195 11.99 7.90 2.14
C GLY A 195 13.28 7.18 2.53
N SER A 196 13.22 6.01 3.16
CA SER A 196 14.43 5.25 3.54
C SER A 196 15.17 4.66 2.33
N THR A 197 14.54 4.60 1.16
CA THR A 197 15.21 4.24 -0.10
C THR A 197 16.16 5.31 -0.63
N ARG A 198 16.18 6.51 -0.03
CA ARG A 198 17.16 7.56 -0.36
C ARG A 198 18.57 7.18 0.09
N VAL A 199 18.69 6.28 1.07
CA VAL A 199 19.99 5.79 1.56
C VAL A 199 20.77 5.12 0.43
N PRO A 200 21.98 5.61 0.07
CA PRO A 200 22.71 5.08 -1.09
C PRO A 200 23.07 3.60 -0.97
N ARG A 201 23.44 3.13 0.23
CA ARG A 201 23.69 1.70 0.50
C ARG A 201 22.50 0.81 0.17
N VAL A 202 21.27 1.27 0.43
CA VAL A 202 20.04 0.55 0.08
C VAL A 202 19.92 0.44 -1.45
N ARG A 203 20.10 1.54 -2.17
CA ARG A 203 20.02 1.56 -3.65
C ARG A 203 21.08 0.68 -4.29
N GLU A 204 22.31 0.74 -3.80
CA GLU A 204 23.41 -0.12 -4.27
C GLU A 204 23.12 -1.60 -4.02
N ALA A 205 22.64 -1.96 -2.83
CA ALA A 205 22.38 -3.34 -2.47
C ALA A 205 21.20 -3.93 -3.27
N VAL A 206 20.15 -3.13 -3.50
CA VAL A 206 19.02 -3.50 -4.36
C VAL A 206 19.47 -3.62 -5.82
N GLY A 207 20.24 -2.65 -6.31
CA GLY A 207 20.76 -2.70 -7.69
C GLY A 207 21.67 -3.89 -7.94
N ALA A 208 22.49 -4.26 -6.96
CA ALA A 208 23.31 -5.46 -7.00
C ALA A 208 22.47 -6.75 -6.98
N LEU A 209 21.35 -6.78 -6.24
CA LEU A 209 20.46 -7.94 -6.18
C LEU A 209 19.77 -8.22 -7.52
N PHE A 210 19.23 -7.18 -8.16
CA PHE A 210 18.45 -7.30 -9.40
C PHE A 210 19.30 -7.11 -10.67
N GLY A 211 20.60 -6.84 -10.51
CA GLY A 211 21.54 -6.65 -11.61
C GLY A 211 21.26 -5.41 -12.47
N ARG A 212 20.58 -4.39 -11.93
CA ARG A 212 20.17 -3.19 -12.67
C ARG A 212 20.06 -1.97 -11.78
N THR A 213 20.15 -0.78 -12.38
CA THR A 213 19.96 0.48 -11.65
C THR A 213 18.50 0.66 -11.26
N PRO A 214 18.18 0.84 -9.96
CA PRO A 214 16.81 1.14 -9.54
C PRO A 214 16.35 2.52 -10.01
N LEU A 215 15.08 2.63 -10.37
CA LEU A 215 14.40 3.86 -10.75
C LEU A 215 14.16 4.73 -9.51
N THR A 216 14.71 5.94 -9.55
CA THR A 216 14.74 6.89 -8.42
C THR A 216 14.55 8.35 -8.85
N GLU A 217 14.13 8.58 -10.09
CA GLU A 217 13.94 9.88 -10.73
C GLU A 217 12.74 10.64 -10.16
N ILE A 218 11.71 9.91 -9.73
CA ILE A 218 10.55 10.45 -9.05
C ILE A 218 10.81 10.41 -7.55
N ASP A 219 10.42 11.47 -6.86
CA ASP A 219 10.50 11.54 -5.40
C ASP A 219 9.77 10.32 -4.78
N PRO A 220 10.47 9.47 -4.00
CA PRO A 220 9.92 8.24 -3.45
C PRO A 220 8.78 8.48 -2.45
N ASP A 221 8.64 9.68 -1.90
CA ASP A 221 7.55 10.07 -1.00
C ASP A 221 6.31 10.57 -1.77
N GLN A 222 6.45 10.85 -3.08
CA GLN A 222 5.39 11.38 -3.93
C GLN A 222 4.94 10.41 -5.03
N VAL A 223 5.76 9.41 -5.36
CA VAL A 223 5.57 8.49 -6.48
C VAL A 223 4.18 7.84 -6.50
N VAL A 224 3.69 7.37 -5.35
CA VAL A 224 2.37 6.74 -5.21
C VAL A 224 1.25 7.75 -5.50
N ALA A 225 1.35 8.97 -4.96
CA ALA A 225 0.36 10.02 -5.16
C ALA A 225 0.34 10.52 -6.62
N ILE A 226 1.50 10.61 -7.26
CA ILE A 226 1.63 10.95 -8.68
C ILE A 226 0.96 9.88 -9.54
N GLY A 227 1.21 8.60 -9.26
CA GLY A 227 0.54 7.49 -9.95
C GLY A 227 -0.99 7.53 -9.83
N ALA A 228 -1.50 7.78 -8.63
CA ALA A 228 -2.93 7.96 -8.39
C ALA A 228 -3.51 9.16 -9.15
N ALA A 229 -2.77 10.27 -9.22
CA ALA A 229 -3.18 11.45 -9.98
C ALA A 229 -3.23 11.18 -11.50
N ILE A 230 -2.26 10.43 -12.05
CA ILE A 230 -2.27 10.00 -13.46
C ILE A 230 -3.49 9.11 -13.75
N GLN A 231 -3.81 8.20 -12.83
CA GLN A 231 -5.00 7.37 -12.94
C GLN A 231 -6.29 8.20 -12.89
N ALA A 232 -6.36 9.19 -11.99
CA ALA A 232 -7.51 10.09 -11.89
C ALA A 232 -7.71 10.92 -13.15
N ASP A 233 -6.63 11.45 -13.73
CA ASP A 233 -6.64 12.21 -14.98
C ASP A 233 -7.18 11.37 -16.16
N THR A 234 -6.75 10.11 -16.22
CA THR A 234 -7.23 9.13 -17.21
C THR A 234 -8.73 8.86 -17.04
N LEU A 235 -9.20 8.63 -15.81
CA LEU A 235 -10.62 8.40 -15.51
C LEU A 235 -11.49 9.63 -15.77
N ALA A 236 -10.92 10.84 -15.71
CA ALA A 236 -11.60 12.07 -16.08
C ALA A 236 -11.77 12.22 -17.62
N GLY A 237 -11.21 11.31 -18.41
CA GLY A 237 -11.30 11.32 -19.87
C GLY A 237 -10.24 12.19 -20.56
N ASN A 238 -9.26 12.70 -19.81
CA ASN A 238 -8.12 13.40 -20.37
C ASN A 238 -7.16 12.36 -20.94
N LYS A 239 -7.28 12.10 -22.25
CA LYS A 239 -6.46 11.12 -22.93
C LYS A 239 -5.02 11.61 -23.02
N ARG A 240 -4.07 10.75 -22.64
CA ARG A 240 -2.70 10.81 -23.16
C ARG A 240 -2.71 10.16 -24.55
N ASP A 241 -1.95 10.68 -25.49
CA ASP A 241 -1.82 10.11 -26.84
C ASP A 241 -1.19 8.71 -26.76
N GLY A 242 -2.01 7.67 -26.58
CA GLY A 242 -1.54 6.29 -26.44
C GLY A 242 -2.48 5.39 -25.64
N GLY A 243 -3.57 4.93 -26.27
CA GLY A 243 -4.40 3.83 -25.75
C GLY A 243 -5.30 4.16 -24.55
N GLU A 244 -6.39 3.41 -24.42
CA GLU A 244 -7.24 3.42 -23.23
C GLU A 244 -6.53 2.57 -22.17
N LEU A 245 -5.98 3.21 -21.12
CA LEU A 245 -5.30 2.51 -20.03
C LEU A 245 -6.34 1.71 -19.22
N LEU A 246 -6.53 0.44 -19.58
CA LEU A 246 -7.35 -0.51 -18.85
C LEU A 246 -6.52 -1.13 -17.74
N LEU A 247 -6.33 -0.36 -16.68
CA LEU A 247 -5.71 -0.86 -15.46
C LEU A 247 -6.73 -1.75 -14.74
N LEU A 248 -6.57 -3.06 -14.90
CA LEU A 248 -7.18 -4.08 -14.06
C LEU A 248 -6.13 -4.54 -13.05
N ASP A 249 -6.56 -4.64 -11.79
CA ASP A 249 -5.76 -5.18 -10.70
C ASP A 249 -6.29 -6.57 -10.35
N VAL A 250 -5.44 -7.44 -9.83
CA VAL A 250 -5.83 -8.80 -9.41
C VAL A 250 -6.04 -8.85 -7.91
N ILE A 251 -6.94 -9.75 -7.48
CA ILE A 251 -7.10 -10.06 -6.07
C ILE A 251 -5.85 -10.81 -5.56
N PRO A 252 -5.28 -10.42 -4.42
CA PRO A 252 -4.05 -11.02 -3.89
C PRO A 252 -4.29 -12.40 -3.26
N LEU A 253 -5.53 -12.88 -3.18
CA LEU A 253 -5.93 -14.09 -2.46
C LEU A 253 -6.73 -15.04 -3.34
N SER A 254 -6.39 -16.33 -3.26
CA SER A 254 -7.13 -17.40 -3.92
C SER A 254 -8.56 -17.53 -3.38
N LEU A 255 -9.55 -17.59 -4.28
CA LEU A 255 -10.96 -17.76 -3.92
C LEU A 255 -11.38 -19.22 -3.91
N GLY A 256 -12.24 -19.56 -2.95
CA GLY A 256 -12.74 -20.92 -2.78
C GLY A 256 -14.23 -21.05 -2.55
N LEU A 257 -14.76 -22.22 -2.93
CA LEU A 257 -16.13 -22.62 -2.71
C LEU A 257 -16.21 -23.79 -1.76
N GLU A 258 -16.94 -23.58 -0.67
CA GLU A 258 -17.45 -24.66 0.17
C GLU A 258 -18.82 -25.10 -0.35
N THR A 259 -18.99 -26.41 -0.56
CA THR A 259 -20.28 -27.03 -0.85
C THR A 259 -20.76 -27.85 0.36
N MET A 260 -22.08 -28.13 0.40
CA MET A 260 -22.68 -28.96 1.44
C MET A 260 -21.96 -30.32 1.53
N GLY A 261 -21.36 -30.59 2.69
CA GLY A 261 -20.48 -31.77 2.90
C GLY A 261 -19.06 -31.41 3.35
N GLY A 262 -18.71 -30.13 3.45
CA GLY A 262 -17.39 -29.67 3.93
C GLY A 262 -16.27 -29.85 2.91
N LEU A 263 -16.62 -29.95 1.62
CA LEU A 263 -15.68 -30.09 0.52
C LEU A 263 -15.37 -28.73 -0.08
N MET A 264 -14.07 -28.46 -0.25
CA MET A 264 -13.53 -27.26 -0.90
C MET A 264 -13.15 -27.59 -2.35
N GLU A 265 -13.67 -26.84 -3.32
CA GLU A 265 -13.33 -27.09 -4.73
C GLU A 265 -12.15 -26.27 -5.27
N LYS A 266 -11.81 -25.12 -4.65
CA LYS A 266 -10.69 -24.25 -5.07
C LYS A 266 -10.13 -23.48 -3.87
N GLY A 267 -8.82 -23.36 -3.74
CA GLY A 267 -8.15 -22.61 -2.67
C GLY A 267 -6.68 -23.03 -2.50
N GLU A 268 -5.85 -22.16 -1.91
CA GLU A 268 -4.43 -22.45 -1.65
C GLU A 268 -4.19 -23.48 -0.53
N ARG A 269 -5.19 -23.67 0.34
CA ARG A 269 -5.14 -24.63 1.44
C ARG A 269 -6.15 -25.74 1.21
N GLU A 270 -5.80 -26.96 1.62
CA GLU A 270 -6.65 -28.14 1.41
C GLU A 270 -7.83 -28.21 2.40
N LEU A 271 -7.72 -27.56 3.56
CA LEU A 271 -8.72 -27.59 4.63
C LEU A 271 -9.46 -26.25 4.73
N ILE A 272 -10.80 -26.33 4.81
CA ILE A 272 -11.68 -25.16 4.99
C ILE A 272 -11.44 -24.47 6.33
N SER A 273 -11.10 -25.23 7.38
CA SER A 273 -10.78 -24.69 8.71
C SER A 273 -9.64 -23.68 8.68
N ASP A 274 -8.78 -23.78 7.67
CA ASP A 274 -7.59 -22.96 7.53
C ASP A 274 -7.80 -21.78 6.58
N CYS A 275 -9.02 -21.62 6.07
CA CYS A 275 -9.45 -20.57 5.15
C CYS A 275 -10.35 -19.55 5.86
N ARG A 276 -10.30 -18.29 5.42
CA ARG A 276 -11.20 -17.25 5.91
C ARG A 276 -12.51 -17.28 5.13
N SER A 277 -13.63 -17.42 5.84
CA SER A 277 -14.97 -17.29 5.22
C SER A 277 -15.22 -15.84 4.83
N LEU A 278 -15.46 -15.61 3.53
CA LEU A 278 -15.72 -14.28 2.97
C LEU A 278 -17.21 -13.93 2.97
N ALA A 279 -18.05 -14.87 2.52
CA ALA A 279 -19.50 -14.70 2.44
C ALA A 279 -20.20 -16.06 2.44
N ARG A 280 -21.45 -16.07 2.87
CA ARG A 280 -22.36 -17.21 2.74
C ARG A 280 -23.60 -16.75 1.98
N PHE A 281 -23.93 -17.44 0.90
CA PHE A 281 -25.17 -17.23 0.16
C PHE A 281 -25.90 -18.56 -0.02
N GLU A 282 -27.22 -18.48 -0.15
CA GLU A 282 -28.06 -19.65 -0.39
C GLU A 282 -28.82 -19.45 -1.71
N LEU A 283 -28.75 -20.46 -2.57
CA LEU A 283 -29.58 -20.53 -3.77
C LEU A 283 -30.84 -21.33 -3.43
N ARG A 284 -31.97 -20.63 -3.22
CA ARG A 284 -33.26 -21.22 -2.87
C ARG A 284 -34.21 -21.21 -4.07
N GLY A 285 -35.22 -22.07 -4.04
CA GLY A 285 -36.29 -22.08 -5.06
C GLY A 285 -35.99 -22.90 -6.32
N ILE A 286 -34.98 -23.78 -6.27
CA ILE A 286 -34.71 -24.72 -7.35
C ILE A 286 -35.86 -25.75 -7.43
N PRO A 287 -36.53 -25.92 -8.59
CA PRO A 287 -37.57 -26.93 -8.76
C PRO A 287 -37.06 -28.35 -8.49
N ALA A 288 -37.96 -29.28 -8.17
CA ALA A 288 -37.59 -30.69 -8.01
C ALA A 288 -37.06 -31.25 -9.34
N MET A 289 -35.88 -31.87 -9.31
CA MET A 289 -35.21 -32.45 -10.47
C MET A 289 -34.65 -33.84 -10.14
N VAL A 290 -34.39 -34.64 -11.18
CA VAL A 290 -33.66 -35.90 -11.01
C VAL A 290 -32.21 -35.62 -10.56
N ALA A 291 -31.63 -36.52 -9.77
CA ALA A 291 -30.28 -36.35 -9.24
C ALA A 291 -29.27 -36.08 -10.37
N GLY A 292 -28.42 -35.06 -10.19
CA GLY A 292 -27.42 -34.63 -11.17
C GLY A 292 -27.94 -33.76 -12.33
N ALA A 293 -29.24 -33.47 -12.41
CA ALA A 293 -29.78 -32.62 -13.48
C ALA A 293 -29.60 -31.12 -13.25
N ALA A 294 -29.51 -30.68 -11.99
CA ALA A 294 -29.30 -29.28 -11.67
C ALA A 294 -27.89 -28.84 -12.09
N LYS A 295 -27.80 -27.83 -12.95
CA LYS A 295 -26.52 -27.24 -13.37
C LYS A 295 -26.40 -25.85 -12.80
N ILE A 296 -25.61 -25.72 -11.75
CA ILE A 296 -25.39 -24.44 -11.08
C ILE A 296 -24.11 -23.82 -11.66
N ARG A 297 -24.24 -22.63 -12.25
CA ARG A 297 -23.11 -21.79 -12.63
C ARG A 297 -22.87 -20.79 -11.50
N VAL A 298 -21.71 -20.90 -10.86
CA VAL A 298 -21.22 -19.88 -9.93
C VAL A 298 -20.27 -18.97 -10.68
N THR A 299 -20.50 -17.66 -10.58
CA THR A 299 -19.68 -16.62 -11.20
C THR A 299 -19.04 -15.80 -10.10
N PHE A 300 -17.72 -15.69 -10.16
CA PHE A 300 -16.93 -14.79 -9.34
C PHE A 300 -16.60 -13.59 -10.21
N GLN A 301 -16.98 -12.40 -9.74
CA GLN A 301 -16.68 -11.16 -10.43
C GLN A 301 -16.01 -10.21 -9.46
N VAL A 302 -14.78 -9.85 -9.78
CA VAL A 302 -14.02 -8.81 -9.09
C VAL A 302 -14.15 -7.53 -9.91
N ASP A 303 -14.51 -6.43 -9.27
CA ASP A 303 -14.56 -5.13 -9.94
C ASP A 303 -13.17 -4.45 -10.01
N ALA A 304 -13.11 -3.28 -10.65
CA ALA A 304 -11.84 -2.54 -10.81
C ALA A 304 -11.25 -2.03 -9.48
N ASP A 305 -11.99 -2.11 -8.37
CA ASP A 305 -11.53 -1.72 -7.04
C ASP A 305 -11.10 -2.93 -6.20
N GLY A 306 -11.16 -4.14 -6.77
CA GLY A 306 -10.82 -5.38 -6.10
C GLY A 306 -11.94 -5.93 -5.20
N LEU A 307 -13.19 -5.46 -5.35
CA LEU A 307 -14.32 -5.97 -4.54
C LEU A 307 -14.96 -7.20 -5.21
N LEU A 308 -15.14 -8.26 -4.42
CA LEU A 308 -15.75 -9.50 -4.89
C LEU A 308 -17.27 -9.45 -4.87
N SER A 309 -17.88 -9.83 -5.98
CA SER A 309 -19.28 -10.21 -6.10
C SER A 309 -19.38 -11.66 -6.54
N VAL A 310 -20.29 -12.40 -5.92
CA VAL A 310 -20.54 -13.80 -6.23
C VAL A 310 -21.99 -13.95 -6.63
N SER A 311 -22.25 -14.54 -7.80
CA SER A 311 -23.59 -14.94 -8.22
C SER A 311 -23.64 -16.43 -8.53
N ALA A 312 -24.76 -17.05 -8.22
CA ALA A 312 -25.04 -18.43 -8.56
C ALA A 312 -26.38 -18.51 -9.28
N ARG A 313 -26.36 -19.14 -10.46
CA ARG A 313 -27.54 -19.32 -11.29
C ARG A 313 -27.69 -20.77 -11.71
N GLU A 314 -28.86 -21.33 -11.50
CA GLU A 314 -29.22 -22.63 -12.07
C GLU A 314 -29.67 -22.45 -13.53
N LEU A 315 -29.02 -23.15 -14.45
CA LEU A 315 -29.12 -22.88 -15.88
C LEU A 315 -30.45 -23.29 -16.52
N GLY A 316 -31.16 -24.27 -15.95
CA GLY A 316 -32.44 -24.74 -16.48
C GLY A 316 -33.63 -23.87 -16.09
N SER A 317 -33.80 -23.63 -14.79
CA SER A 317 -34.87 -22.85 -14.19
C SER A 317 -34.62 -21.34 -14.23
N GLY A 318 -33.36 -20.92 -14.36
CA GLY A 318 -32.96 -19.52 -14.35
C GLY A 318 -32.96 -18.87 -12.96
N VAL A 319 -33.25 -19.64 -11.90
CA VAL A 319 -33.19 -19.17 -10.52
C VAL A 319 -31.77 -18.70 -10.20
N GLU A 320 -31.66 -17.50 -9.65
CA GLU A 320 -30.39 -16.84 -9.37
C GLU A 320 -30.40 -16.27 -7.95
N SER A 321 -29.22 -16.29 -7.33
CA SER A 321 -28.92 -15.64 -6.06
C SER A 321 -27.57 -14.96 -6.21
N SER A 322 -27.45 -13.73 -5.71
CA SER A 322 -26.19 -13.00 -5.73
C SER A 322 -25.93 -12.33 -4.40
N ILE A 323 -24.64 -12.20 -4.07
CA ILE A 323 -24.17 -11.49 -2.91
C ILE A 323 -22.95 -10.66 -3.32
N GLN A 324 -22.98 -9.37 -2.99
CA GLN A 324 -21.73 -8.62 -2.90
C GLN A 324 -21.09 -9.00 -1.58
N VAL A 325 -19.84 -9.44 -1.61
CA VAL A 325 -19.12 -9.88 -0.43
C VAL A 325 -18.87 -8.65 0.44
N LYS A 326 -19.81 -8.38 1.33
CA LYS A 326 -19.63 -7.42 2.41
C LYS A 326 -18.93 -8.17 3.53
N PRO A 327 -17.78 -7.69 4.00
CA PRO A 327 -17.10 -8.35 5.09
C PRO A 327 -17.96 -8.32 6.35
N SER A 328 -17.90 -9.41 7.12
CA SER A 328 -18.61 -9.55 8.41
C SER A 328 -18.26 -8.47 9.43
N TYR A 329 -17.16 -7.75 9.19
CA TYR A 329 -16.68 -6.61 9.97
C TYR A 329 -16.53 -5.41 9.05
N GLY A 330 -17.21 -4.32 9.39
CA GLY A 330 -17.30 -3.11 8.59
C GLY A 330 -18.44 -2.23 9.12
N LEU A 331 -18.50 -0.98 8.66
CA LEU A 331 -19.55 -0.07 9.09
C LEU A 331 -20.87 -0.46 8.42
N THR A 332 -21.94 -0.60 9.19
CA THR A 332 -23.29 -0.72 8.63
C THR A 332 -23.73 0.60 7.98
N ASP A 333 -24.63 0.56 7.00
CA ASP A 333 -25.15 1.78 6.36
C ASP A 333 -25.70 2.80 7.40
N GLY A 334 -26.27 2.30 8.51
CA GLY A 334 -26.73 3.13 9.63
C GLY A 334 -25.61 3.73 10.47
N GLU A 335 -24.50 3.03 10.67
CA GLU A 335 -23.29 3.58 11.31
C GLU A 335 -22.59 4.58 10.40
N ILE A 336 -22.47 4.30 9.10
CA ILE A 336 -21.93 5.24 8.09
C ILE A 336 -22.75 6.53 8.10
N THR A 337 -24.08 6.43 8.11
CA THR A 337 -24.96 7.62 8.14
C THR A 337 -24.74 8.46 9.40
N ARG A 338 -24.53 7.82 10.55
CA ARG A 338 -24.26 8.51 11.81
C ARG A 338 -22.89 9.17 11.79
N MET A 339 -21.86 8.45 11.34
CA MET A 339 -20.50 8.98 11.22
C MET A 339 -20.40 10.13 10.20
N LEU A 340 -21.17 10.07 9.10
CA LEU A 340 -21.31 11.19 8.16
C LEU A 340 -21.83 12.44 8.88
N LYS A 341 -22.89 12.27 9.66
CA LYS A 341 -23.48 13.36 10.43
C LYS A 341 -22.48 13.94 11.44
N ASP A 342 -21.79 13.07 12.18
CA ASP A 342 -20.78 13.48 13.16
C ASP A 342 -19.60 14.21 12.47
N SER A 343 -19.14 13.72 11.31
CA SER A 343 -18.09 14.34 10.48
C SER A 343 -18.47 15.77 10.07
N PHE A 344 -19.71 16.01 9.61
CA PHE A 344 -20.19 17.35 9.29
C PHE A 344 -20.24 18.27 10.52
N GLU A 345 -20.61 17.75 11.69
CA GLU A 345 -20.60 18.51 12.94
C GLU A 345 -19.16 18.93 13.33
N HIS A 346 -18.19 18.01 13.23
CA HIS A 346 -16.77 18.30 13.53
C HIS A 346 -16.13 19.26 12.50
N ALA A 347 -16.43 19.10 11.21
CA ALA A 347 -16.01 20.04 10.18
C ALA A 347 -16.53 21.46 10.43
N GLY A 348 -17.72 21.58 11.05
CA GLY A 348 -18.26 22.84 11.54
C GLY A 348 -17.37 23.48 12.61
N TYR A 349 -16.95 22.70 13.61
CA TYR A 349 -16.02 23.17 14.65
C TYR A 349 -14.66 23.60 14.07
N ASP A 350 -14.10 22.82 13.14
CA ASP A 350 -12.82 23.14 12.51
C ASP A 350 -12.89 24.42 11.67
N LYS A 351 -14.01 24.64 10.97
CA LYS A 351 -14.24 25.89 10.21
C LYS A 351 -14.29 27.10 11.13
N VAL A 352 -14.95 26.99 12.28
CA VAL A 352 -15.01 28.06 13.29
C VAL A 352 -13.63 28.31 13.92
N ALA A 353 -12.90 27.24 14.25
CA ALA A 353 -11.55 27.33 14.80
C ALA A 353 -10.56 27.99 13.81
N ARG A 354 -10.67 27.65 12.52
CA ARG A 354 -9.91 28.28 11.44
C ARG A 354 -10.26 29.76 11.27
N GLN A 355 -11.54 30.10 11.22
CA GLN A 355 -11.99 31.49 11.12
C GLN A 355 -11.49 32.34 12.29
N LEU A 356 -11.54 31.79 13.51
CA LEU A 356 -10.99 32.45 14.69
C LEU A 356 -9.49 32.72 14.55
N ARG A 357 -8.71 31.74 14.06
CA ARG A 357 -7.27 31.90 13.81
C ARG A 357 -6.96 32.90 12.71
N GLU A 358 -7.71 32.88 11.60
CA GLU A 358 -7.58 33.87 10.53
C GLU A 358 -7.83 35.29 11.07
N HIS A 359 -8.87 35.48 11.88
CA HIS A 359 -9.15 36.78 12.52
C HIS A 359 -8.09 37.21 13.54
N GLN A 360 -7.50 36.28 14.29
CA GLN A 360 -6.40 36.58 15.21
C GLN A 360 -5.16 37.07 14.45
N VAL A 361 -4.79 36.38 13.36
CA VAL A 361 -3.66 36.76 12.50
C VAL A 361 -3.90 38.11 11.83
N ASP A 362 -5.12 38.39 11.37
CA ASP A 362 -5.47 39.69 10.80
C ASP A 362 -5.43 40.82 11.83
N ALA A 363 -5.88 40.56 13.07
CA ALA A 363 -5.78 41.51 14.17
C ALA A 363 -4.32 41.79 14.57
N GLU A 364 -3.47 40.76 14.61
CA GLU A 364 -2.02 40.91 14.85
C GLU A 364 -1.30 41.70 13.75
N ARG A 365 -1.78 41.63 12.50
CA ARG A 365 -1.23 42.42 11.38
C ARG A 365 -1.66 43.89 11.39
N LEU A 366 -2.74 44.22 12.10
CA LEU A 366 -3.27 45.58 12.22
C LEU A 366 -2.70 46.35 13.43
N LEU A 367 -2.03 45.66 14.34
CA LEU A 367 -1.20 46.21 15.42
C LEU A 367 0.23 46.45 14.93
#